data_AF-A0A7C7MHM4-F1
#
_entry.id   AF-A0A7C7MHM4-F1
#
_cell.length_a   1.000
_cell.length_b   1.000
_cell.length_c   1.000
_cell.angle_alpha   90.00
_cell.angle_beta   90.00
_cell.angle_gamma   90.00
#
_symmetry.space_group_name_H-M   'P 1'
#
loop_
_entity.id
_entity.type
_entity.pdbx_description
1 polymer ?
#
loop_
_entity_poly.entity_id
_entity_poly.type
_entity_poly.pdbx_seq_one_letter_code
_entity_poly.pdbx_strand_id
1 'polypeptide(L)'
;EGYFLTEDLMTWFTKNYIRSNADLDDFYVSPIRYQDPLGLPPAVVITAGFDPLRDMGIAYAKHLRDSGVKVTEREYQSMIHGFANFTIDRLAYSAVVEFAADLKNIV
;
A
#
# COMPACT_ATOMS: atom_id res chain seq x y z
N GLU A 1 14.79 -0.76 12.92
CA GLU A 1 14.31 -2.03 13.54
C GLU A 1 13.10 -1.73 14.43
N GLY A 2 12.22 -2.72 14.68
CA GLY A 2 11.20 -2.63 15.72
C GLY A 2 9.72 -2.57 15.29
N TYR A 3 9.40 -2.39 14.00
CA TYR A 3 8.02 -2.24 13.50
C TYR A 3 7.56 -3.38 12.58
N PHE A 4 7.80 -4.63 12.99
CA PHE A 4 7.43 -5.86 12.28
C PHE A 4 8.04 -6.01 10.88
N LEU A 5 7.60 -5.24 9.88
CA LEU A 5 8.28 -5.13 8.59
C LEU A 5 9.51 -4.24 8.73
N THR A 6 10.64 -4.69 8.19
CA THR A 6 11.92 -3.97 8.18
C THR A 6 12.47 -3.85 6.77
N GLU A 7 13.40 -2.92 6.57
CA GLU A 7 14.14 -2.77 5.31
C GLU A 7 14.92 -4.04 4.93
N ASP A 8 15.49 -4.75 5.91
CA ASP A 8 16.17 -6.03 5.67
C ASP A 8 15.20 -7.12 5.19
N LEU A 9 14.00 -7.17 5.77
CA LEU A 9 12.95 -8.08 5.30
C LEU A 9 12.48 -7.72 3.89
N MET A 10 12.30 -6.42 3.59
CA MET A 10 11.99 -5.96 2.24
C MET A 10 13.08 -6.36 1.25
N THR A 11 14.36 -6.14 1.60
CA THR A 11 15.50 -6.55 0.78
C THR A 11 15.51 -8.06 0.55
N TRP A 12 15.21 -8.85 1.59
CA TRP A 12 15.10 -10.29 1.47
C TRP A 12 13.93 -10.70 0.56
N PHE A 13 12.74 -10.12 0.72
CA PHE A 13 11.58 -10.40 -0.14
C PHE A 13 11.89 -10.06 -1.60
N THR A 14 12.44 -8.88 -1.86
CA THR A 14 12.83 -8.44 -3.21
C THR A 14 13.79 -9.43 -3.85
N LYS A 15 14.86 -9.85 -3.14
CA LYS A 15 15.84 -10.82 -3.65
C LYS A 15 15.26 -12.19 -3.99
N ASN A 16 14.18 -12.59 -3.32
CA ASN A 16 13.50 -13.86 -3.57
C ASN A 16 12.41 -13.74 -4.66
N TYR A 17 11.94 -12.52 -4.96
CA TYR A 17 10.89 -12.29 -5.94
C TYR A 17 11.42 -11.98 -7.34
N ILE A 18 12.46 -11.14 -7.45
CA ILE A 18 13.04 -10.72 -8.73
C ILE A 18 14.15 -11.68 -9.18
N ARG A 19 14.31 -11.81 -10.50
CA ARG A 19 15.40 -12.58 -11.13
C ARG A 19 16.63 -11.72 -11.30
N SER A 20 16.43 -10.43 -11.53
CA SER A 20 17.50 -9.44 -11.69
C SER A 20 17.03 -8.05 -11.26
N ASN A 21 17.97 -7.14 -10.98
CA ASN A 21 17.63 -5.76 -10.66
C ASN A 21 16.88 -5.02 -11.79
N ALA A 22 16.99 -5.49 -13.04
CA ALA A 22 16.23 -4.90 -14.15
C ALA A 22 14.71 -5.11 -13.99
N ASP A 23 14.29 -6.15 -13.26
CA ASP A 23 12.87 -6.42 -13.03
C ASP A 23 12.23 -5.34 -12.14
N LEU A 24 13.02 -4.57 -11.37
CA LEU A 24 12.50 -3.46 -10.57
C LEU A 24 11.93 -2.32 -11.42
N ASP A 25 12.32 -2.25 -12.69
CA ASP A 25 11.78 -1.29 -13.67
C ASP A 25 10.53 -1.82 -14.39
N ASP A 26 10.19 -3.12 -14.26
CA ASP A 26 8.97 -3.70 -14.80
C ASP A 26 7.75 -3.22 -14.00
N PHE A 27 6.70 -2.75 -14.68
CA PHE A 27 5.47 -2.29 -14.03
C PHE A 27 4.68 -3.43 -13.36
N TYR A 28 4.92 -4.69 -13.73
CA TYR A 28 4.36 -5.84 -13.00
C TYR A 28 5.00 -6.04 -11.62
N VAL A 29 6.22 -5.54 -11.40
CA VAL A 29 6.90 -5.54 -10.10
C VAL A 29 6.67 -4.22 -9.36
N SER A 30 6.75 -3.10 -10.08
CA SER A 30 6.63 -1.74 -9.55
C SER A 30 5.49 -0.99 -10.24
N PRO A 31 4.23 -1.17 -9.82
CA PRO A 31 3.04 -0.62 -10.52
C PRO A 31 3.05 0.89 -10.73
N ILE A 32 3.76 1.64 -9.90
CA ILE A 32 3.94 3.10 -10.07
C ILE A 32 4.61 3.48 -11.40
N ARG A 33 5.28 2.53 -12.06
CA ARG A 33 5.92 2.73 -13.36
C ARG A 33 4.97 2.56 -14.55
N TYR A 34 3.73 2.11 -14.31
CA TYR A 34 2.74 2.03 -15.36
C TYR A 34 2.35 3.44 -15.83
N GLN A 35 2.56 3.72 -17.11
CA GLN A 35 2.51 5.08 -17.65
C GLN A 35 1.10 5.65 -17.79
N ASP A 36 0.10 4.79 -17.94
CA ASP A 36 -1.28 5.23 -18.21
C ASP A 36 -2.29 4.49 -17.33
N PRO A 37 -2.39 4.82 -16.04
CA PRO A 37 -3.35 4.19 -15.15
C PRO A 37 -4.79 4.71 -15.36
N LEU A 38 -5.06 5.52 -16.39
CA LEU A 38 -6.41 5.94 -16.74
C LEU A 38 -7.27 4.71 -17.05
N GLY A 39 -8.48 4.68 -16.51
CA GLY A 39 -9.40 3.56 -16.70
C GLY A 39 -9.17 2.39 -15.75
N LEU A 40 -8.17 2.45 -14.85
CA LEU A 40 -8.12 1.53 -13.72
C LEU A 40 -9.34 1.73 -12.80
N PRO A 41 -9.78 0.68 -12.09
CA PRO A 41 -10.90 0.77 -11.17
C PRO A 41 -10.67 1.81 -10.06
N PRO A 42 -11.74 2.38 -9.48
CA PRO A 42 -11.64 3.12 -8.24
C PRO A 42 -10.86 2.34 -7.17
N ALA A 43 -10.05 3.03 -6.37
CA ALA A 43 -9.15 2.40 -5.41
C ALA A 43 -9.35 2.94 -3.99
N VAL A 44 -9.14 2.07 -3.00
CA VAL A 44 -8.92 2.44 -1.60
C VAL A 44 -7.47 2.10 -1.27
N VAL A 45 -6.67 3.10 -0.93
CA VAL A 45 -5.25 2.95 -0.58
C VAL A 45 -5.05 3.24 0.89
N ILE A 46 -4.51 2.26 1.61
CA ILE A 46 -4.32 2.32 3.06
C ILE A 46 -2.84 2.27 3.36
N THR A 47 -2.37 3.21 4.20
CA THR A 47 -0.98 3.23 4.67
C THR A 47 -0.93 3.29 6.20
N ALA A 48 0.22 2.90 6.75
CA ALA A 48 0.48 2.84 8.18
C ALA A 48 1.66 3.76 8.51
N GLY A 49 1.57 4.51 9.62
CA GLY A 49 2.55 5.55 9.93
C GLY A 49 3.97 5.03 10.22
N PHE A 50 4.08 3.84 10.80
CA PHE A 50 5.34 3.15 11.10
C PHE A 50 5.63 2.01 10.11
N ASP A 51 5.38 2.25 8.82
CA ASP A 51 5.60 1.30 7.74
C ASP A 51 6.66 1.82 6.75
N PRO A 52 7.73 1.06 6.46
CA PRO A 52 8.70 1.48 5.43
C PRO A 52 8.08 1.66 4.03
N LEU A 53 6.91 1.09 3.76
CA LEU A 53 6.20 1.21 2.49
C LEU A 53 5.26 2.42 2.43
N ARG A 54 5.09 3.16 3.52
CA ARG A 54 4.12 4.27 3.64
C ARG A 54 4.23 5.25 2.46
N ASP A 55 5.43 5.76 2.23
CA ASP A 55 5.64 6.81 1.23
C ASP A 55 5.42 6.29 -0.21
N MET A 56 5.70 5.01 -0.47
CA MET A 56 5.38 4.38 -1.76
C MET A 56 3.86 4.22 -1.96
N GLY A 57 3.12 3.87 -0.90
CA GLY A 57 1.66 3.81 -0.95
C GLY A 57 1.03 5.17 -1.24
N ILE A 58 1.50 6.23 -0.56
CA ILE A 58 1.08 7.62 -0.80
C ILE A 58 1.41 8.05 -2.23
N ALA A 59 2.63 7.74 -2.71
CA ALA A 59 3.05 8.07 -4.07
C ALA A 59 2.18 7.38 -5.12
N TYR A 60 1.80 6.12 -4.91
CA TYR A 60 0.92 5.40 -5.83
C TYR A 60 -0.52 5.93 -5.80
N ALA A 61 -1.06 6.27 -4.62
CA ALA A 61 -2.36 6.92 -4.52
C ALA A 61 -2.39 8.26 -5.27
N LYS A 62 -1.30 9.04 -5.20
CA LYS A 62 -1.13 10.27 -5.97
C LYS A 62 -1.07 9.99 -7.47
N HIS A 63 -0.27 9.00 -7.90
CA HIS A 63 -0.16 8.59 -9.31
C HIS A 63 -1.52 8.26 -9.93
N LEU A 64 -2.32 7.46 -9.24
CA LEU A 64 -3.69 7.12 -9.67
C LEU A 64 -4.60 8.35 -9.76
N ARG A 65 -4.57 9.23 -8.75
CA ARG A 65 -5.38 10.46 -8.72
C ARG A 65 -5.02 11.42 -9.85
N ASP A 66 -3.73 11.62 -10.09
CA ASP A 66 -3.24 12.53 -11.13
C ASP A 66 -3.68 12.07 -12.54
N SER A 67 -3.88 10.76 -12.73
CA SER A 67 -4.41 10.20 -13.97
C SER A 67 -5.93 10.09 -14.02
N GLY A 68 -6.66 10.60 -13.03
CA GLY A 68 -8.12 10.66 -13.03
C GLY A 68 -8.84 9.46 -12.42
N VAL A 69 -8.13 8.53 -11.76
CA VAL A 69 -8.76 7.44 -11.01
C VAL A 69 -9.36 7.98 -9.72
N LYS A 70 -10.57 7.52 -9.36
CA LYS A 70 -11.19 7.82 -8.06
C LYS A 70 -10.44 7.07 -6.96
N VAL A 71 -9.78 7.79 -6.05
CA VAL A 71 -9.02 7.18 -4.95
C VAL A 71 -9.50 7.70 -3.60
N THR A 72 -9.77 6.78 -2.68
CA THR A 72 -9.89 7.06 -1.24
C THR A 72 -8.59 6.65 -0.57
N GLU A 73 -7.94 7.57 0.15
CA GLU A 73 -6.64 7.34 0.79
C GLU A 73 -6.75 7.50 2.30
N ARG A 74 -6.11 6.62 3.09
CA ARG A 74 -6.06 6.73 4.56
C ARG A 74 -4.69 6.48 5.17
N GLU A 75 -4.24 7.50 5.90
CA GLU A 75 -3.21 7.55 6.96
C GLU A 75 -3.61 6.91 8.30
N TYR A 76 -3.21 5.68 8.64
CA TYR A 76 -3.26 5.21 10.05
C TYR A 76 -1.92 5.43 10.76
N GLN A 77 -1.71 6.64 11.28
CA GLN A 77 -0.42 7.13 11.79
C GLN A 77 0.20 6.28 12.92
N SER A 78 -0.62 5.65 13.76
CA SER A 78 -0.12 4.84 14.88
C SER A 78 0.11 3.37 14.52
N MET A 79 -0.16 2.96 13.27
CA MET A 79 -0.09 1.56 12.86
C MET A 79 1.27 1.18 12.29
N ILE A 80 1.56 -0.11 12.36
CA ILE A 80 2.69 -0.78 11.70
C ILE A 80 2.23 -1.47 10.41
N HIS A 81 3.17 -1.87 9.57
CA HIS A 81 2.88 -2.73 8.42
C HIS A 81 2.11 -4.00 8.86
N GLY A 82 1.09 -4.38 8.09
CA GLY A 82 0.33 -5.61 8.33
C GLY A 82 -0.69 -5.55 9.48
N PHE A 83 -0.93 -4.37 10.09
CA PHE A 83 -1.86 -4.18 11.22
C PHE A 83 -3.25 -4.82 11.01
N ALA A 84 -3.73 -4.90 9.77
CA ALA A 84 -5.02 -5.50 9.42
C ALA A 84 -5.16 -6.98 9.81
N ASN A 85 -4.04 -7.69 10.06
CA ASN A 85 -4.03 -9.08 10.54
C ASN A 85 -4.08 -9.19 12.07
N PHE A 86 -3.96 -8.09 12.80
CA PHE A 86 -3.88 -8.05 14.25
C PHE A 86 -5.15 -7.48 14.88
N THR A 87 -6.33 -7.91 14.40
CA THR A 87 -7.64 -7.39 14.84
C THR A 87 -8.04 -7.74 16.28
N ILE A 88 -7.18 -8.47 17.00
CA ILE A 88 -7.27 -8.56 18.47
C ILE A 88 -6.95 -7.21 19.12
N ASP A 89 -6.11 -6.38 18.49
CA ASP A 89 -5.93 -4.99 18.87
C ASP A 89 -7.14 -4.17 18.41
N ARG A 90 -7.64 -3.33 19.31
CA ARG A 90 -8.86 -2.55 19.07
C ARG A 90 -8.67 -1.52 17.98
N LEU A 91 -7.52 -0.85 17.94
CA LEU A 91 -7.27 0.21 16.96
C LEU A 91 -7.15 -0.41 15.56
N ALA A 92 -6.48 -1.56 15.45
CA ALA A 92 -6.39 -2.32 14.20
C ALA A 92 -7.76 -2.80 13.72
N TYR A 93 -8.59 -3.33 14.62
CA TYR A 93 -9.97 -3.71 14.31
C TYR A 93 -10.80 -2.51 13.79
N SER A 94 -10.75 -1.38 14.49
CA SER A 94 -11.47 -0.16 14.10
C SER A 94 -11.03 0.34 12.72
N ALA A 95 -9.72 0.34 12.43
CA ALA A 95 -9.18 0.72 11.13
C ALA A 95 -9.69 -0.21 10.01
N VAL A 96 -9.72 -1.53 10.25
CA VAL A 96 -10.27 -2.51 9.30
C VAL A 96 -11.74 -2.26 9.00
N VAL A 97 -12.55 -1.98 10.02
CA VAL A 97 -13.98 -1.67 9.84
C VAL A 97 -14.15 -0.38 9.02
N GLU A 98 -13.33 0.63 9.29
CA GLU A 98 -13.40 1.92 8.60
C GLU A 98 -13.03 1.78 7.12
N PHE A 99 -11.88 1.19 6.78
CA PHE A 99 -11.52 1.05 5.37
C PHE A 99 -12.37 0.03 4.61
N ALA A 100 -12.99 -0.95 5.31
CA ALA A 100 -13.98 -1.82 4.70
C ALA A 100 -15.25 -1.06 4.30
N ALA A 101 -15.61 0.01 5.03
CA ALA A 101 -16.71 0.89 4.64
C ALA A 101 -16.36 1.73 3.41
N ASP A 102 -15.12 2.20 3.28
CA ASP A 102 -14.68 2.89 2.06
C ASP A 102 -14.74 1.97 0.85
N LEU A 103 -14.31 0.71 1.01
CA LEU A 103 -14.38 -0.29 -0.04
C LEU A 103 -15.82 -0.45 -0.53
N LYS A 104 -16.79 -0.62 0.39
CA LYS A 104 -18.22 -0.70 0.04
C LYS A 104 -18.75 0.51 -0.75
N ASN A 105 -18.13 1.68 -0.63
CA ASN A 105 -18.53 2.90 -1.35
C ASN A 105 -17.95 3.00 -2.78
N ILE A 106 -17.09 2.06 -3.16
CA ILE A 106 -16.47 2.02 -4.49
C ILE A 106 -16.72 0.72 -5.28
N VAL A 107 -17.41 -0.26 -4.67
CA VAL A 107 -17.92 -1.48 -5.35
C VAL A 107 -19.35 -1.28 -5.82
#